data_AF-A0A7W0CA42-F1
#
_entry.id   AF-A0A7W0CA42-F1
#
_cell.length_a   1.000
_cell.length_b   1.000
_cell.length_c   1.000
_cell.angle_alpha   90.00
_cell.angle_beta   90.00
_cell.angle_gamma   90.00
#
_symmetry.space_group_name_H-M   'P 1'
#
loop_
_entity.id
_entity.type
_entity.pdbx_description
1 polymer ?
#
loop_
_entity_poly.entity_id
_entity_poly.type
_entity_poly.pdbx_seq_one_letter_code
_entity_poly.pdbx_strand_id
1 'polypeptide(L)'
;MTHLHMSFTGRLIGRPYGRKATLASLRAFPLSSESDYRNASGFHGIRGIPVYLNFFEHFDLLSRMVQFVLNHMEELDFILVEIAMPSGARVTPTLLHEKVFLCLDVNSEFEKLRNLSFSVLAIRDSFIRHPQEMGDNSINVDCFAESSTLHVFHQFVQMLSQWRIEILQTNFEPTGDVSN
;
A
#
# COMPACT_ATOMS: atom_id res chain seq x y z
N MET A 1 5.63 -19.30 20.70
CA MET A 1 6.17 -17.94 20.54
C MET A 1 4.97 -17.02 20.43
N THR A 2 4.93 -15.90 21.17
CA THR A 2 3.78 -15.00 21.18
C THR A 2 3.88 -14.00 20.04
N HIS A 3 3.07 -14.23 19.01
CA HIS A 3 2.83 -13.26 17.94
C HIS A 3 2.01 -12.09 18.48
N LEU A 4 2.24 -10.91 17.93
CA LEU A 4 1.49 -9.68 18.19
C LEU A 4 0.88 -9.19 16.89
N HIS A 5 -0.30 -8.56 16.99
CA HIS A 5 -0.89 -7.83 15.88
C HIS A 5 -0.64 -6.33 16.07
N MET A 6 0.09 -5.75 15.13
CA MET A 6 0.40 -4.33 15.06
C MET A 6 -0.30 -3.74 13.85
N SER A 7 -0.97 -2.60 14.03
CA SER A 7 -1.69 -1.92 12.95
C SER A 7 -1.29 -0.46 12.88
N PHE A 8 -1.20 0.04 11.65
CA PHE A 8 -0.93 1.43 11.32
C PHE A 8 -1.91 1.90 10.26
N THR A 9 -2.52 3.05 10.50
CA THR A 9 -3.33 3.78 9.52
C THR A 9 -2.74 5.16 9.33
N GLY A 10 -2.50 5.52 8.08
CA GLY A 10 -1.96 6.82 7.71
C GLY A 10 -2.63 7.41 6.48
N ARG A 11 -2.22 8.63 6.14
CA ARG A 11 -2.67 9.31 4.92
C ARG A 11 -1.52 10.05 4.26
N LEU A 12 -1.43 9.92 2.95
CA LEU A 12 -0.51 10.69 2.12
C LEU A 12 -1.02 12.14 2.02
N ILE A 13 -0.24 13.08 2.54
CA ILE A 13 -0.59 14.51 2.62
C ILE A 13 0.20 15.38 1.63
N GLY A 14 1.07 14.77 0.82
CA GLY A 14 1.94 15.49 -0.09
C GLY A 14 2.72 14.57 -1.00
N ARG A 15 3.45 15.16 -1.96
CA ARG A 15 4.33 14.39 -2.85
C ARG A 15 5.56 13.89 -2.09
N PRO A 16 5.83 12.56 -2.06
CA PRO A 16 7.00 11.99 -1.40
C PRO A 16 8.28 12.25 -2.18
N TYR A 17 8.18 12.26 -3.50
CA TYR A 17 9.22 12.69 -4.41
C TYR A 17 9.21 14.21 -4.42
N GLY A 18 10.35 14.86 -4.15
CA GLY A 18 10.46 16.32 -4.04
C GLY A 18 9.98 17.09 -5.28
N ARG A 19 10.38 18.35 -5.44
CA ARG A 19 9.93 19.20 -6.57
C ARG A 19 10.57 18.83 -7.92
N LYS A 20 10.50 17.56 -8.33
CA LYS A 20 10.82 17.11 -9.68
C LYS A 20 9.54 17.11 -10.50
N ALA A 21 9.63 17.67 -11.70
CA ALA A 21 8.60 17.52 -12.71
C ALA A 21 8.60 16.04 -13.13
N THR A 22 7.44 15.40 -13.02
CA THR A 22 7.25 14.02 -13.47
C THR A 22 6.24 14.03 -14.60
N LEU A 23 6.50 13.26 -15.66
CA LEU A 23 5.55 13.11 -16.76
C LEU A 23 4.27 12.48 -16.20
N ALA A 24 3.20 13.27 -16.19
CA ALA A 24 1.85 12.76 -15.99
C ALA A 24 1.54 11.87 -17.21
N SER A 25 1.81 10.57 -17.09
CA SER A 25 1.48 9.59 -18.13
C SER A 25 -0.02 9.32 -18.13
N LEU A 26 -0.82 10.38 -18.31
CA LEU A 26 -2.19 10.25 -18.78
C LEU A 26 -2.09 9.79 -20.23
N ARG A 27 -2.20 8.49 -20.45
CA ARG A 27 -2.68 8.05 -21.76
C ARG A 27 -4.10 8.59 -21.84
N ALA A 28 -4.30 9.59 -22.68
CA ALA A 28 -5.64 10.10 -22.96
C ALA A 28 -6.51 8.87 -23.30
N PHE A 29 -7.66 8.74 -22.63
CA PHE A 29 -8.68 7.82 -23.08
C PHE A 29 -8.89 8.11 -24.57
N PRO A 30 -8.74 7.14 -25.48
CA PRO A 30 -8.99 7.36 -26.89
C PRO A 30 -10.51 7.50 -27.08
N LEU A 31 -11.04 8.67 -26.75
CA LEU A 31 -12.41 9.03 -27.00
C LEU A 31 -12.52 9.28 -28.50
N SER A 32 -13.25 8.41 -29.19
CA SER A 32 -13.33 8.42 -30.66
C SER A 32 -14.77 8.55 -31.15
N SER A 33 -15.75 8.24 -30.30
CA SER A 33 -17.18 8.30 -30.61
C SER A 33 -17.93 9.27 -29.69
N GLU A 34 -19.07 9.79 -30.15
CA GLU A 34 -19.97 10.62 -29.32
C GLU A 34 -20.44 9.88 -28.06
N SER A 35 -20.61 8.54 -28.13
CA SER A 35 -20.92 7.71 -26.97
C SER A 35 -19.80 7.73 -25.94
N ASP A 36 -18.53 7.74 -26.37
CA ASP A 36 -17.39 7.80 -25.48
C ASP A 36 -17.39 9.12 -24.69
N TYR A 37 -17.67 10.23 -25.36
CA TYR A 37 -17.78 11.54 -24.70
C TYR A 37 -18.97 11.61 -23.74
N ARG A 38 -20.13 11.03 -24.11
CA ARG A 38 -21.31 10.98 -23.25
C ARG A 38 -21.04 10.15 -21.99
N ASN A 39 -20.42 8.99 -22.14
CA ASN A 39 -20.00 8.16 -21.00
C ASN A 39 -18.92 8.86 -20.17
N ALA A 40 -17.96 9.54 -20.82
CA ALA A 40 -16.90 10.25 -20.15
C ALA A 40 -17.41 11.43 -19.31
N SER A 41 -18.46 12.10 -19.77
CA SER A 41 -19.12 13.19 -19.03
C SER A 41 -19.76 12.72 -17.71
N GLY A 42 -20.07 11.43 -17.60
CA GLY A 42 -20.57 10.80 -16.39
C GLY A 42 -19.48 10.48 -15.35
N PHE A 43 -18.19 10.54 -15.71
CA PHE A 43 -17.12 10.35 -14.73
C PHE A 43 -17.03 11.56 -13.81
N HIS A 44 -17.63 11.43 -12.64
CA HIS A 44 -17.40 12.35 -11.53
C HIS A 44 -16.17 11.85 -10.79
N GLY A 45 -14.99 12.22 -11.29
CA GLY A 45 -13.75 12.05 -10.52
C GLY A 45 -13.89 12.69 -9.14
N ILE A 46 -13.08 12.27 -8.17
CA ILE A 46 -13.24 12.78 -6.81
C ILE A 46 -12.90 14.27 -6.77
N ARG A 47 -13.92 15.11 -6.61
CA ARG A 47 -13.73 16.56 -6.46
C ARG A 47 -13.17 16.84 -5.07
N GLY A 48 -12.04 17.55 -5.02
CA GLY A 48 -11.48 18.08 -3.77
C GLY A 48 -10.41 17.20 -3.10
N ILE A 49 -10.11 16.01 -3.62
CA ILE A 49 -8.97 15.22 -3.14
C ILE A 49 -7.77 15.41 -4.10
N PRO A 50 -6.61 15.84 -3.60
CA PRO A 50 -5.42 16.05 -4.43
C PRO A 50 -4.82 14.72 -4.91
N VAL A 51 -4.30 14.73 -6.13
CA VAL A 51 -3.51 13.63 -6.71
C VAL A 51 -2.03 13.90 -6.42
N TYR A 52 -1.41 13.08 -5.56
CA TYR A 52 -0.01 13.26 -5.15
C TYR A 52 0.98 12.40 -5.94
N LEU A 53 0.52 11.28 -6.48
CA LEU A 53 1.34 10.32 -7.19
C LEU A 53 0.81 10.14 -8.61
N ASN A 54 1.69 9.79 -9.53
CA ASN A 54 1.29 9.09 -10.75
C ASN A 54 1.48 7.57 -10.57
N PHE A 55 1.08 6.78 -11.58
CA PHE A 55 1.21 5.33 -11.55
C PHE A 55 2.63 4.83 -11.25
N PHE A 56 3.67 5.43 -11.85
CA PHE A 56 5.05 5.00 -11.61
C PHE A 56 5.52 5.36 -10.20
N GLU A 57 5.19 6.56 -9.72
CA GLU A 57 5.51 7.01 -8.36
C GLU A 57 4.81 6.17 -7.30
N HIS A 58 3.59 5.67 -7.59
CA HIS A 58 2.89 4.73 -6.72
C HIS A 58 3.64 3.41 -6.57
N PHE A 59 3.98 2.75 -7.68
CA PHE A 59 4.73 1.49 -7.62
C PHE A 59 6.12 1.67 -7.01
N ASP A 60 6.82 2.77 -7.30
CA ASP A 60 8.12 3.07 -6.67
C ASP A 60 7.99 3.26 -5.15
N LEU A 61 6.92 3.91 -4.68
CA LEU A 61 6.69 4.12 -3.26
C LEU A 61 6.43 2.79 -2.54
N LEU A 62 5.55 1.96 -3.09
CA LEU A 62 5.32 0.59 -2.59
C LEU A 62 6.60 -0.23 -2.61
N SER A 63 7.38 -0.13 -3.68
CA SER A 63 8.68 -0.82 -3.81
C SER A 63 9.64 -0.43 -2.68
N ARG A 64 9.71 0.85 -2.30
CA ARG A 64 10.56 1.32 -1.19
C ARG A 64 10.06 0.84 0.17
N MET A 65 8.75 0.82 0.38
CA MET A 65 8.15 0.26 1.60
C MET A 65 8.53 -1.20 1.75
N VAL A 66 8.31 -2.00 0.70
CA VAL A 66 8.63 -3.43 0.70
C VAL A 66 10.13 -3.67 0.82
N GLN A 67 10.98 -2.86 0.16
CA GLN A 67 12.43 -2.98 0.30
C GLN A 67 12.88 -2.75 1.74
N PHE A 68 12.31 -1.76 2.44
CA PHE A 68 12.62 -1.53 3.84
C PHE A 68 12.25 -2.75 4.69
N VAL A 69 11.04 -3.28 4.48
CA VAL A 69 10.56 -4.46 5.21
C VAL A 69 11.47 -5.65 4.96
N LEU A 70 11.80 -5.97 3.71
CA LEU A 70 12.71 -7.07 3.36
C LEU A 70 14.09 -6.93 3.99
N ASN A 71 14.62 -5.71 4.10
CA ASN A 71 15.96 -5.46 4.63
C ASN A 71 16.04 -5.49 6.17
N HIS A 72 14.93 -5.30 6.88
CA HIS A 72 14.95 -5.12 8.35
C HIS A 72 14.03 -6.10 9.11
N MET A 73 13.08 -6.74 8.43
CA MET A 73 12.13 -7.70 9.02
C MET A 73 12.31 -9.08 8.39
N GLU A 74 13.50 -9.67 8.55
CA GLU A 74 13.86 -10.97 7.95
C GLU A 74 12.98 -12.12 8.44
N GLU A 75 12.45 -12.00 9.66
CA GLU A 75 11.57 -12.97 10.34
C GLU A 75 10.16 -13.05 9.73
N LEU A 76 9.79 -12.16 8.80
CA LEU A 76 8.53 -12.27 8.08
C LEU A 76 8.59 -13.41 7.06
N ASP A 77 7.57 -14.26 7.08
CA ASP A 77 7.35 -15.30 6.08
C ASP A 77 6.79 -14.67 4.80
N PHE A 78 5.83 -13.76 4.95
CA PHE A 78 5.05 -13.21 3.84
C PHE A 78 4.84 -11.71 3.94
N ILE A 79 4.85 -11.03 2.78
CA ILE A 79 4.49 -9.62 2.61
C ILE A 79 3.36 -9.57 1.59
N LEU A 80 2.17 -9.17 2.02
CA LEU A 80 1.01 -8.99 1.15
C LEU A 80 0.90 -7.52 0.75
N VAL A 81 0.73 -7.25 -0.54
CA VAL A 81 0.52 -5.90 -1.06
C VAL A 81 -0.75 -5.88 -1.88
N GLU A 82 -1.69 -5.01 -1.51
CA GLU A 82 -2.93 -4.83 -2.25
C GLU A 82 -2.65 -4.04 -3.52
N ILE A 83 -2.95 -4.64 -4.68
CA ILE A 83 -2.80 -3.97 -5.96
C ILE A 83 -4.02 -4.26 -6.82
N ALA A 84 -4.88 -3.26 -6.98
CA ALA A 84 -5.88 -3.25 -8.03
C ALA A 84 -5.23 -2.84 -9.36
N MET A 85 -4.84 -3.82 -10.19
CA MET A 85 -4.44 -3.56 -11.59
C MET A 85 -5.66 -3.16 -12.42
N PRO A 86 -5.55 -2.08 -13.22
CA PRO A 86 -5.33 -2.33 -14.64
C PRO A 86 -4.40 -1.25 -15.22
N SER A 87 -3.08 -1.46 -15.22
CA SER A 87 -2.21 -0.57 -15.99
C SER A 87 -1.01 -1.29 -16.56
N GLY A 88 -0.62 -0.92 -17.79
CA GLY A 88 0.59 -1.43 -18.46
C GLY A 88 1.91 -0.91 -17.85
N ALA A 89 1.89 -0.45 -16.60
CA ALA A 89 3.09 -0.09 -15.86
C ALA A 89 3.81 -1.37 -15.42
N ARG A 90 5.14 -1.40 -15.56
CA ARG A 90 5.95 -2.53 -15.11
C ARG A 90 6.03 -2.51 -13.59
N VAL A 91 5.66 -3.63 -12.96
CA VAL A 91 5.92 -3.89 -11.55
C VAL A 91 7.43 -3.88 -11.32
N THR A 92 7.87 -3.27 -10.22
CA THR A 92 9.29 -3.20 -9.86
C THR A 92 9.81 -4.57 -9.39
N PRO A 93 11.09 -4.90 -9.59
CA PRO A 93 11.65 -6.20 -9.19
C PRO A 93 11.47 -6.52 -7.69
N THR A 94 11.50 -5.51 -6.81
CA THR A 94 11.27 -5.70 -5.37
C THR A 94 9.88 -6.26 -5.07
N LEU A 95 8.86 -5.85 -5.84
CA LEU A 95 7.49 -6.35 -5.69
C LEU A 95 7.30 -7.75 -6.29
N LEU A 96 8.31 -8.29 -6.96
CA LEU A 96 8.35 -9.66 -7.49
C LEU A 96 9.25 -10.58 -6.64
N HIS A 97 9.64 -10.13 -5.46
CA HIS A 97 10.42 -10.93 -4.51
C HIS A 97 9.61 -12.15 -4.03
N GLU A 98 10.26 -13.27 -3.74
CA GLU A 98 9.59 -14.54 -3.39
C GLU A 98 8.70 -14.49 -2.15
N LYS A 99 9.01 -13.59 -1.21
CA LYS A 99 8.21 -13.32 -0.01
C LYS A 99 7.03 -12.37 -0.25
N VAL A 100 6.94 -11.74 -1.43
CA VAL A 100 5.97 -10.68 -1.73
C VAL A 100 4.84 -11.23 -2.60
N PHE A 101 3.61 -11.09 -2.11
CA PHE A 101 2.39 -11.52 -2.78
C PHE A 101 1.53 -10.30 -3.11
N LEU A 102 1.22 -10.16 -4.40
CA LEU A 102 0.37 -9.09 -4.90
C LEU A 102 -1.07 -9.61 -4.96
N CYS A 103 -1.94 -9.06 -4.13
CA CYS A 103 -3.30 -9.55 -3.93
C CYS A 103 -4.33 -8.49 -4.34
N LEU A 104 -5.50 -8.94 -4.80
CA LEU A 104 -6.66 -8.07 -4.99
C LEU A 104 -7.42 -7.83 -3.68
N ASP A 105 -7.46 -8.84 -2.81
CA ASP A 105 -8.03 -8.78 -1.47
C ASP A 105 -6.97 -9.27 -0.49
N VAL A 106 -6.34 -8.34 0.21
CA VAL A 106 -5.31 -8.66 1.20
C VAL A 106 -5.92 -9.14 2.52
N ASN A 107 -7.14 -8.73 2.86
CA ASN A 107 -7.72 -9.02 4.17
C ASN A 107 -8.00 -10.51 4.35
N SER A 108 -8.58 -11.14 3.33
CA SER A 108 -8.86 -12.58 3.38
C SER A 108 -7.58 -13.43 3.43
N GLU A 109 -6.52 -13.01 2.73
CA GLU A 109 -5.24 -13.71 2.76
C GLU A 109 -4.46 -13.47 4.06
N PHE A 110 -4.51 -12.25 4.60
CA PHE A 110 -3.89 -11.91 5.88
C PHE A 110 -4.48 -12.75 7.01
N GLU A 111 -5.81 -12.84 7.11
CA GLU A 111 -6.47 -13.63 8.16
C GLU A 111 -6.19 -15.13 8.01
N LYS A 112 -6.09 -15.67 6.78
CA LYS A 112 -5.68 -17.07 6.57
C LYS A 112 -4.27 -17.33 7.09
N LEU A 113 -3.30 -16.48 6.73
CA LEU A 113 -1.91 -16.64 7.16
C LEU A 113 -1.73 -16.47 8.66
N ARG A 114 -2.45 -15.50 9.24
CA ARG A 114 -2.52 -15.30 10.70
C ARG A 114 -3.04 -16.54 11.43
N ASN A 115 -4.13 -17.15 10.92
CA ASN A 115 -4.71 -18.36 11.51
C ASN A 115 -3.77 -19.58 11.41
N LEU A 116 -2.87 -19.58 10.42
CA LEU A 116 -1.80 -20.58 10.27
C LEU A 116 -0.54 -20.23 11.07
N SER A 117 -0.56 -19.15 11.85
CA SER A 117 0.55 -18.66 12.66
C SER A 117 1.80 -18.27 11.88
N PHE A 118 1.65 -17.87 10.61
CA PHE A 118 2.74 -17.30 9.82
C PHE A 118 2.97 -15.83 10.17
N SER A 119 4.23 -15.41 10.16
CA SER A 119 4.62 -14.01 10.32
C SER A 119 4.35 -13.26 9.00
N VAL A 120 3.38 -12.36 9.01
CA VAL A 120 2.87 -11.70 7.79
C VAL A 120 2.72 -10.18 7.98
N LEU A 121 3.11 -9.42 6.96
CA LEU A 121 2.85 -7.99 6.86
C LEU A 121 1.97 -7.69 5.65
N ALA A 122 0.88 -6.96 5.86
CA ALA A 122 -0.08 -6.57 4.84
C ALA A 122 -0.07 -5.06 4.63
N ILE A 123 0.13 -4.62 3.38
CA ILE A 123 0.06 -3.21 2.96
C ILE A 123 -1.15 -3.05 2.05
N ARG A 124 -2.07 -2.16 2.44
CA ARG A 124 -3.22 -1.74 1.61
C ARG A 124 -3.19 -0.23 1.47
N ASP A 125 -3.37 0.27 0.26
CA ASP A 125 -3.43 1.71 0.02
C ASP A 125 -4.64 2.10 -0.82
N SER A 126 -5.10 3.32 -0.60
CA SER A 126 -6.13 3.98 -1.40
C SER A 126 -5.56 5.25 -2.03
N PHE A 127 -4.31 5.17 -2.50
CA PHE A 127 -3.63 6.30 -3.12
C PHE A 127 -4.22 6.62 -4.49
N ILE A 128 -4.52 7.90 -4.70
CA ILE A 128 -5.08 8.37 -5.96
C ILE A 128 -3.93 8.69 -6.92
N ARG A 129 -3.97 8.06 -8.09
CA ARG A 129 -2.95 8.18 -9.15
C ARG A 129 -3.49 8.90 -10.38
N HIS A 130 -4.82 8.98 -10.49
CA HIS A 130 -5.52 9.65 -11.57
C HIS A 130 -6.78 10.36 -11.04
N PRO A 131 -7.17 11.55 -11.56
CA PRO A 131 -8.34 12.29 -11.07
C PRO A 131 -9.67 11.53 -11.12
N GLN A 132 -9.76 10.46 -11.93
CA GLN A 132 -10.95 9.62 -12.05
C GLN A 132 -10.94 8.39 -11.13
N GLU A 133 -9.83 8.10 -10.45
CA GLU A 133 -9.77 7.00 -9.49
C GLU A 133 -10.56 7.34 -8.22
N MET A 134 -11.10 6.29 -7.60
CA MET A 134 -11.67 6.38 -6.26
C MET A 134 -10.58 6.11 -5.21
N GLY A 135 -10.57 6.89 -4.14
CA GLY A 135 -9.67 6.71 -3.01
C GLY A 135 -9.64 7.95 -2.12
N ASP A 136 -8.87 7.92 -1.05
CA ASP A 136 -8.77 9.05 -0.10
C ASP A 136 -7.33 9.33 0.33
N ASN A 137 -6.37 8.77 -0.41
CA ASN A 137 -4.95 8.81 -0.10
C ASN A 137 -4.57 8.14 1.24
N SER A 138 -5.41 7.26 1.79
CA SER A 138 -5.08 6.46 2.99
C SER A 138 -4.15 5.29 2.69
N ILE A 139 -3.52 4.78 3.74
CA ILE A 139 -2.74 3.54 3.75
C ILE A 139 -2.94 2.84 5.09
N ASN A 140 -3.16 1.53 5.04
CA ASN A 140 -3.32 0.66 6.19
C ASN A 140 -2.26 -0.44 6.13
N VAL A 141 -1.44 -0.52 7.17
CA VAL A 141 -0.43 -1.57 7.32
C VAL A 141 -0.75 -2.40 8.55
N ASP A 142 -0.98 -3.69 8.35
CA ASP A 142 -1.11 -4.67 9.43
C ASP A 142 0.13 -5.55 9.46
N CYS A 143 0.60 -5.90 10.64
CA CYS A 143 1.71 -6.81 10.84
C CYS A 143 1.33 -7.79 11.94
N PHE A 144 1.38 -9.08 11.63
CA PHE A 144 1.25 -10.17 12.58
C PHE A 144 2.57 -10.92 12.61
N ALA A 145 3.35 -10.73 13.67
CA ALA A 145 4.71 -11.24 13.76
C ALA A 145 5.13 -11.42 15.21
N GLU A 146 6.31 -11.99 15.44
CA GLU A 146 6.89 -12.10 16.78
C GLU A 146 7.14 -10.73 17.43
N SER A 147 7.15 -10.71 18.76
CA SER A 147 7.35 -9.49 19.56
C SER A 147 8.69 -8.79 19.27
N SER A 148 9.70 -9.51 18.78
CA SER A 148 10.99 -8.99 18.28
C SER A 148 10.82 -7.95 17.18
N THR A 149 9.81 -8.13 16.32
CA THR A 149 9.56 -7.30 15.13
C THR A 149 8.96 -5.93 15.50
N LEU A 150 8.46 -5.75 16.73
CA LEU A 150 7.82 -4.52 17.19
C LEU A 150 8.69 -3.27 17.01
N HIS A 151 9.97 -3.35 17.38
CA HIS A 151 10.88 -2.20 17.25
C HIS A 151 11.07 -1.80 15.78
N VAL A 152 11.22 -2.79 14.89
CA VAL A 152 11.40 -2.57 13.46
C VAL A 152 10.11 -2.03 12.83
N PHE A 153 8.94 -2.50 13.27
CA PHE A 153 7.65 -1.96 12.82
C PHE A 153 7.50 -0.48 13.18
N HIS A 154 7.91 -0.08 14.39
CA HIS A 154 7.96 1.33 14.76
C HIS A 154 8.91 2.15 13.87
N GLN A 155 10.10 1.63 13.54
CA GLN A 155 11.02 2.30 12.61
C GLN A 155 10.42 2.44 11.21
N PHE A 156 9.74 1.39 10.73
CA PHE A 156 9.00 1.42 9.46
C PHE A 156 7.95 2.54 9.48
N VAL A 157 7.10 2.60 10.52
CA VAL A 157 6.09 3.65 10.68
C VAL A 157 6.72 5.04 10.74
N GLN A 158 7.83 5.22 11.45
CA GLN A 158 8.55 6.50 11.49
C GLN A 158 9.07 6.90 10.11
N MET A 159 9.59 5.96 9.32
CA MET A 159 10.05 6.22 7.96
C MET A 159 8.91 6.67 7.03
N LEU A 160 7.67 6.20 7.22
CA LEU A 160 6.52 6.63 6.40
C LEU A 160 6.32 8.16 6.42
N SER A 161 6.66 8.83 7.54
CA SER A 161 6.62 10.29 7.63
C SER A 161 7.58 10.99 6.65
N GLN A 162 8.72 10.38 6.35
CA GLN A 162 9.68 10.88 5.35
C GLN A 162 9.08 10.85 3.94
N TRP A 163 8.09 9.98 3.71
CA TRP A 163 7.32 9.88 2.48
C TRP A 163 6.00 10.64 2.54
N ARG A 164 5.87 11.63 3.43
CA ARG A 164 4.67 12.48 3.56
C ARG A 164 3.41 11.70 3.91
N ILE A 165 3.55 10.55 4.57
CA ILE A 165 2.42 9.80 5.12
C ILE A 165 2.32 10.18 6.60
N GLU A 166 1.26 10.90 6.95
CA GLU A 166 0.96 11.25 8.33
C GLU A 166 0.20 10.12 9.03
N ILE A 167 0.50 9.97 10.31
CA ILE A 167 -0.13 8.96 11.17
C ILE A 167 -1.55 9.43 11.52
N LEU A 168 -2.54 8.60 11.22
CA LEU A 168 -3.91 8.80 11.71
C LEU A 168 -4.18 7.95 12.94
N GLN A 169 -3.70 6.70 12.96
CA GLN A 169 -3.89 5.77 14.07
C GLN A 169 -2.79 4.71 14.09
N THR A 170 -2.44 4.25 15.29
CA THR A 170 -1.57 3.08 15.52
C THR A 170 -2.13 2.25 16.66
N ASN A 171 -2.33 0.94 16.48
CA ASN A 171 -2.75 0.04 17.56
C ASN A 171 -1.79 -1.14 17.69
N PHE A 172 -1.59 -1.60 18.92
CA PHE A 172 -0.76 -2.74 19.26
C PHE A 172 -1.60 -3.67 20.13
N GLU A 173 -2.07 -4.77 19.56
CA GLU A 173 -2.88 -5.76 20.26
C GLU A 173 -2.05 -7.03 20.51
N PRO A 174 -1.87 -7.43 21.78
CA PRO A 174 -1.38 -8.77 22.05
C PRO A 174 -2.44 -9.77 21.63
N THR A 175 -2.15 -10.54 20.59
CA THR A 175 -2.94 -11.71 20.25
C THR A 175 -2.77 -12.73 21.36
N GLY A 176 -3.84 -12.95 22.14
CA GLY A 176 -3.86 -14.01 23.15
C GLY A 176 -3.47 -15.34 22.52
N ASP A 177 -2.74 -16.16 23.29
CA ASP A 177 -2.18 -17.44 22.83
C ASP A 177 -3.18 -18.21 21.97
N VAL A 178 -2.90 -18.30 20.66
CA VAL A 178 -3.52 -19.32 19.80
C VAL A 178 -2.83 -20.63 20.16
N SER A 179 -3.27 -21.18 21.30
CA SER A 179 -2.86 -22.47 21.80
C SER A 179 -3.44 -23.53 20.87
N ASN A 180 -2.61 -24.15 20.04
CA ASN A 180 -2.89 -25.49 19.51
C ASN A 180 -2.48 -26.53 20.55
#